data_AF-A0A848KYC6-F1
#
_entry.id   AF-A0A848KYC6-F1
#
_cell.length_a   1.000
_cell.length_b   1.000
_cell.length_c   1.000
_cell.angle_alpha   90.00
_cell.angle_beta   90.00
_cell.angle_gamma   90.00
#
_symmetry.space_group_name_H-M   'P 1'
#
loop_
_entity.id
_entity.type
_entity.pdbx_description
1 polymer ?
#
loop_
_entity_poly.entity_id
_entity_poly.type
_entity_poly.pdbx_seq_one_letter_code
_entity_poly.pdbx_strand_id
1 'polypeptide(L)'
;MNQTMKRTVASLAMAIGIAAGSTAITAAPAQAAGPGDLWLVGGVDCYFKGWGPTWDKAPGWRMHRWMGVKNIGGSTMTGVNVTEINGGTRQVKLPNQAWGELRPGQTFISVDTTWNGCWPASISGYTIGAQVENVFNNYGYWSNSRQMPGTQQLIPSMP
;
A
#
# COMPACT_ATOMS: atom_id res chain seq x y z
N MET A 1 10.95 -33.19 59.20
CA MET A 1 9.85 -33.33 58.20
C MET A 1 10.41 -33.04 56.83
N ASN A 2 10.34 -34.04 55.96
CA ASN A 2 11.06 -34.12 54.69
C ASN A 2 10.35 -33.32 53.58
N GLN A 3 11.03 -32.35 52.97
CA GLN A 3 10.64 -31.87 51.64
C GLN A 3 11.16 -32.86 50.61
N THR A 4 10.24 -33.55 49.94
CA THR A 4 10.57 -34.52 48.90
C THR A 4 10.14 -33.94 47.56
N MET A 5 11.05 -33.24 46.88
CA MET A 5 11.00 -33.11 45.42
C MET A 5 11.39 -34.47 44.83
N LYS A 6 10.48 -35.13 44.12
CA LYS A 6 10.76 -36.38 43.39
C LYS A 6 10.52 -36.20 41.89
N ARG A 7 11.65 -36.26 41.17
CA ARG A 7 11.89 -36.95 39.90
C ARG A 7 11.20 -36.41 38.63
N THR A 8 11.92 -35.49 38.00
CA THR A 8 12.10 -35.45 36.54
C THR A 8 12.71 -36.77 36.07
N VAL A 9 12.05 -37.46 35.15
CA VAL A 9 12.59 -38.63 34.44
C VAL A 9 13.44 -38.11 33.28
N ALA A 10 14.73 -38.43 33.33
CA ALA A 10 15.65 -38.28 32.22
C ALA A 10 15.49 -39.44 31.23
N SER A 11 15.38 -39.10 29.95
CA SER A 11 15.62 -39.97 28.80
C SER A 11 15.55 -39.09 27.55
N LEU A 12 16.47 -39.07 26.60
CA LEU A 12 17.71 -39.78 26.37
C LEU A 12 18.40 -38.93 25.28
N ALA A 13 19.59 -38.40 25.55
CA ALA A 13 20.39 -37.69 24.55
C ALA A 13 21.38 -38.70 23.94
N MET A 14 21.28 -38.91 22.62
CA MET A 14 22.38 -39.47 21.86
C MET A 14 22.44 -38.76 20.51
N ALA A 15 23.27 -37.72 20.45
CA ALA A 15 23.81 -37.17 19.21
C ALA A 15 25.28 -36.87 19.47
N ILE A 16 26.15 -37.76 19.01
CA ILE A 16 27.60 -37.63 19.05
C ILE A 16 27.99 -36.79 17.82
N GLY A 17 28.59 -35.62 18.01
CA GLY A 17 29.01 -34.77 16.88
C GLY A 17 29.40 -33.33 17.24
N ILE A 18 30.44 -33.22 18.06
CA ILE A 18 31.31 -32.08 18.42
C ILE A 18 31.24 -30.82 17.51
N ALA A 19 30.91 -29.66 18.10
CA ALA A 19 31.75 -28.45 18.06
C ALA A 19 31.21 -27.39 19.05
N ALA A 20 32.12 -26.83 19.83
CA ALA A 20 31.90 -25.92 20.94
C ALA A 20 31.34 -24.54 20.52
N GLY A 21 30.48 -23.95 21.36
CA GLY A 21 30.14 -22.53 21.28
C GLY A 21 28.68 -22.22 21.56
N SER A 22 28.35 -22.06 22.85
CA SER A 22 27.38 -21.14 23.42
C SER A 22 26.42 -20.40 22.45
N THR A 23 25.13 -20.74 22.48
CA THR A 23 24.02 -19.85 22.91
C THR A 23 22.66 -20.45 22.60
N ALA A 24 21.83 -20.50 23.64
CA ALA A 24 20.39 -20.21 23.67
C ALA A 24 19.58 -20.22 22.35
N ILE A 25 18.45 -20.94 22.43
CA ILE A 25 17.14 -20.57 21.88
C ILE A 25 17.16 -20.00 20.46
N THR A 26 16.80 -20.81 19.47
CA THR A 26 15.98 -20.28 18.38
C THR A 26 14.82 -21.23 18.14
N ALA A 27 13.62 -20.75 18.47
CA ALA A 27 12.40 -21.24 17.85
C ALA A 27 12.62 -21.31 16.33
N ALA A 28 12.02 -22.32 15.69
CA ALA A 28 12.00 -22.46 14.24
C ALA A 28 11.87 -21.10 13.55
N PRO A 29 12.61 -20.83 12.45
CA PRO A 29 12.59 -19.54 11.83
C PRO A 29 11.14 -19.15 11.54
N ALA A 30 10.82 -17.92 11.94
CA ALA A 30 9.62 -17.19 11.59
C ALA A 30 9.18 -17.56 10.17
N GLN A 31 7.88 -17.76 10.00
CA GLN A 31 7.20 -17.83 8.72
C GLN A 31 7.94 -16.91 7.75
N ALA A 32 8.55 -17.48 6.70
CA ALA A 32 9.26 -16.70 5.70
C ALA A 32 8.30 -15.63 5.20
N ALA A 33 8.49 -14.40 5.67
CA ALA A 33 7.71 -13.26 5.24
C ALA A 33 7.86 -13.22 3.72
N GLY A 34 6.74 -13.37 3.01
CA GLY A 34 6.76 -13.36 1.55
C GLY A 34 7.46 -12.08 1.04
N PRO A 35 7.97 -12.09 -0.20
CA PRO A 35 8.65 -10.93 -0.75
C PRO A 35 7.82 -9.65 -0.56
N GLY A 36 8.52 -8.54 -0.32
CA GLY A 36 7.90 -7.23 -0.25
C GLY A 36 7.33 -6.86 -1.61
N ASP A 37 6.13 -6.28 -1.62
CA ASP A 37 5.50 -5.84 -2.86
C ASP A 37 4.54 -4.69 -2.55
N LEU A 38 4.73 -3.59 -3.27
CA LEU A 38 3.90 -2.39 -3.16
C LEU A 38 2.97 -2.32 -4.37
N TRP A 39 1.76 -1.83 -4.13
CA TRP A 39 0.80 -1.53 -5.16
C TRP A 39 0.44 -0.05 -5.06
N LEU A 40 0.73 0.71 -6.11
CA LEU A 40 0.25 2.09 -6.21
C LEU A 40 -1.24 2.12 -6.57
N VAL A 41 -2.05 2.71 -5.69
CA VAL A 41 -3.51 2.81 -5.83
C VAL A 41 -3.92 4.26 -6.01
N GLY A 42 -5.03 4.50 -6.70
CA GLY A 42 -5.49 5.85 -6.95
C GLY A 42 -6.81 5.90 -7.70
N GLY A 43 -7.30 7.11 -7.89
CA GLY A 43 -8.53 7.38 -8.59
C GLY A 43 -8.76 8.87 -8.82
N VAL A 44 -9.55 9.16 -9.84
CA VAL A 44 -10.13 10.48 -10.09
C VAL A 44 -11.62 10.27 -10.33
N ASP A 45 -12.43 10.61 -9.35
CA ASP A 45 -13.85 10.31 -9.31
C ASP A 45 -14.66 11.60 -9.36
N CYS A 46 -15.68 11.62 -10.22
CA CYS A 46 -16.68 12.69 -10.23
C CYS A 46 -18.00 12.17 -9.69
N TYR A 47 -18.54 12.86 -8.69
CA TYR A 47 -19.83 12.51 -8.10
C TYR A 47 -20.62 13.77 -7.76
N PHE A 48 -21.94 13.65 -7.75
CA PHE A 48 -22.81 14.72 -7.32
C PHE A 48 -23.00 14.65 -5.80
N LYS A 49 -22.65 15.72 -5.09
CA LYS A 49 -22.97 15.86 -3.66
C LYS A 49 -24.29 16.62 -3.53
N GLY A 50 -25.32 15.93 -3.06
CA GLY A 50 -26.61 16.55 -2.68
C GLY A 50 -26.49 17.40 -1.41
N TRP A 51 -27.59 18.02 -1.02
CA TRP A 51 -27.67 18.76 0.24
C TRP A 51 -27.34 17.84 1.42
N GLY A 52 -26.38 18.27 2.25
CA GLY A 52 -26.10 17.63 3.51
C GLY A 52 -27.01 18.16 4.63
N PRO A 53 -27.14 17.43 5.76
CA PRO A 53 -27.98 17.85 6.89
C PRO A 53 -27.56 19.20 7.50
N THR A 54 -26.33 19.62 7.29
CA THR A 54 -25.72 20.83 7.88
C THR A 54 -25.73 22.06 6.98
N TRP A 55 -26.26 21.99 5.74
CA TRP A 55 -26.31 23.10 4.75
C TRP A 55 -24.95 23.80 4.48
N ASP A 56 -23.85 23.23 4.96
CA ASP A 56 -22.50 23.79 4.99
C ASP A 56 -21.81 23.73 3.62
N LYS A 57 -22.34 22.92 2.69
CA LYS A 57 -21.86 22.83 1.32
C LYS A 57 -23.03 22.79 0.35
N ALA A 58 -23.08 23.78 -0.54
CA ALA A 58 -24.06 23.82 -1.63
C ALA A 58 -23.98 22.54 -2.48
N PRO A 59 -25.12 22.05 -2.99
CA PRO A 59 -25.17 20.89 -3.85
C PRO A 59 -24.38 21.16 -5.12
N GLY A 60 -23.77 20.12 -5.66
CA GLY A 60 -23.03 20.25 -6.89
C GLY A 60 -22.08 19.11 -7.13
N TRP A 61 -21.50 19.12 -8.33
CA TRP A 61 -20.44 18.19 -8.68
C TRP A 61 -19.24 18.36 -7.76
N ARG A 62 -18.62 17.23 -7.43
CA ARG A 62 -17.37 17.12 -6.68
C ARG A 62 -16.45 16.22 -7.47
N MET A 63 -15.19 16.63 -7.52
CA MET A 63 -14.11 15.84 -8.06
C MET A 63 -13.22 15.43 -6.91
N HIS A 64 -13.11 14.12 -6.68
CA HIS A 64 -12.22 13.53 -5.69
C HIS A 64 -11.03 12.90 -6.41
N ARG A 65 -9.83 13.37 -6.09
CA ARG A 65 -8.57 12.83 -6.60
C ARG A 65 -7.79 12.28 -5.45
N TRP A 66 -7.39 11.02 -5.55
CA TRP A 66 -6.63 10.36 -4.52
C TRP A 66 -5.57 9.46 -5.10
N MET A 67 -4.49 9.29 -4.36
CA MET A 67 -3.42 8.35 -4.66
C MET A 67 -2.78 7.89 -3.35
N GLY A 68 -2.37 6.65 -3.33
CA GLY A 68 -1.75 6.03 -2.19
C GLY A 68 -0.96 4.79 -2.60
N VAL A 69 -0.50 4.08 -1.58
CA VAL A 69 0.25 2.85 -1.73
C VAL A 69 -0.29 1.82 -0.75
N LYS A 70 -0.42 0.58 -1.21
CA LYS A 70 -0.76 -0.58 -0.39
C LYS A 70 0.39 -1.55 -0.41
N ASN A 71 0.77 -2.07 0.75
CA ASN A 71 1.67 -3.22 0.80
C ASN A 71 0.85 -4.50 0.56
N ILE A 72 1.05 -5.11 -0.59
CA ILE A 72 0.40 -6.37 -1.01
C ILE A 72 1.31 -7.59 -0.78
N GLY A 73 2.58 -7.36 -0.45
CA GLY A 73 3.56 -8.38 -0.14
C GLY A 73 3.39 -8.99 1.24
N GLY A 74 4.28 -9.95 1.54
CA GLY A 74 4.26 -10.69 2.81
C GLY A 74 5.14 -10.10 3.91
N SER A 75 5.89 -9.03 3.64
CA SER A 75 6.87 -8.43 4.55
C SER A 75 6.69 -6.92 4.70
N THR A 76 7.17 -6.36 5.82
CA THR A 76 7.14 -4.91 6.07
C THR A 76 8.09 -4.18 5.13
N MET A 77 7.57 -3.19 4.44
CA MET A 77 8.32 -2.29 3.58
C MET A 77 8.80 -1.08 4.38
N THR A 78 10.02 -0.59 4.10
CA THR A 78 10.62 0.55 4.79
C THR A 78 11.13 1.57 3.76
N GLY A 79 11.30 2.82 4.20
CA GLY A 79 11.70 3.92 3.29
C GLY A 79 10.67 4.20 2.19
N VAL A 80 9.41 3.78 2.37
CA VAL A 80 8.37 3.88 1.34
C VAL A 80 8.02 5.34 1.08
N ASN A 81 8.20 5.76 -0.17
CA ASN A 81 7.84 7.06 -0.69
C ASN A 81 6.79 6.91 -1.79
N VAL A 82 5.85 7.86 -1.85
CA VAL A 82 4.89 7.99 -2.94
C VAL A 82 5.13 9.34 -3.60
N THR A 83 5.39 9.33 -4.91
CA THR A 83 5.67 10.53 -5.70
C THR A 83 4.60 10.70 -6.75
N GLU A 84 3.98 11.87 -6.77
CA GLU A 84 3.13 12.27 -7.88
C GLU A 84 3.99 12.87 -9.01
N ILE A 85 3.73 12.47 -10.26
CA ILE A 85 4.39 13.06 -11.42
C ILE A 85 3.99 14.54 -11.51
N ASN A 86 4.98 15.43 -11.65
CA ASN A 86 4.81 16.89 -11.58
C ASN A 86 4.23 17.39 -10.23
N GLY A 87 4.30 16.57 -9.19
CA GLY A 87 3.84 16.91 -7.84
C GLY A 87 4.92 16.68 -6.79
N GLY A 88 4.49 16.52 -5.54
CA GLY A 88 5.39 16.27 -4.41
C GLY A 88 5.64 14.79 -4.17
N THR A 89 6.78 14.50 -3.54
CA THR A 89 7.06 13.21 -2.91
C THR A 89 6.63 13.26 -1.45
N ARG A 90 5.90 12.23 -1.01
CA ARG A 90 5.50 12.04 0.40
C ARG A 90 5.98 10.70 0.90
N GLN A 91 6.68 10.71 2.01
CA GLN A 91 7.04 9.51 2.72
C GLN A 91 5.83 8.96 3.48
N VAL A 92 5.67 7.63 3.51
CA VAL A 92 4.59 6.98 4.25
C VAL A 92 4.70 7.34 5.73
N LYS A 93 3.58 7.78 6.32
CA LYS A 93 3.49 8.00 7.76
C LYS A 93 2.15 7.56 8.32
N LEU A 94 2.13 6.37 8.91
CA LEU A 94 0.98 5.84 9.63
C LEU A 94 1.14 6.05 11.15
N PRO A 95 0.02 6.13 11.91
CA PRO A 95 0.07 6.21 13.36
C PRO A 95 0.85 5.02 13.96
N ASN A 96 1.67 5.28 14.98
CA ASN A 96 2.43 4.28 15.73
C ASN A 96 3.45 3.46 14.91
N GLN A 97 3.95 4.03 13.81
CA GLN A 97 4.99 3.40 12.97
C GLN A 97 6.13 4.37 12.66
N ALA A 98 7.29 3.82 12.31
CA ALA A 98 8.41 4.62 11.83
C ALA A 98 8.04 5.33 10.51
N TRP A 99 8.77 6.38 10.20
CA TRP A 99 8.62 7.05 8.90
C TRP A 99 9.06 6.13 7.77
N GLY A 100 8.26 6.05 6.72
CA GLY A 100 8.49 5.17 5.57
C GLY A 100 8.19 3.69 5.84
N GLU A 101 7.65 3.33 7.01
CA GLU A 101 7.24 1.94 7.31
C GLU A 101 5.81 1.68 6.82
N LEU A 102 5.63 0.59 6.07
CA LEU A 102 4.32 0.10 5.64
C LEU A 102 4.26 -1.42 5.81
N ARG A 103 3.47 -1.88 6.76
CA ARG A 103 3.35 -3.32 7.08
C ARG A 103 2.45 -4.05 6.07
N PRO A 104 2.53 -5.38 5.95
CA PRO A 104 1.69 -6.16 5.05
C PRO A 104 0.20 -5.83 5.19
N GLY A 105 -0.48 -5.66 4.06
CA GLY A 105 -1.91 -5.33 3.98
C GLY A 105 -2.27 -3.88 4.28
N GLN A 106 -1.35 -3.07 4.80
CA GLN A 106 -1.62 -1.68 5.13
C GLN A 106 -1.65 -0.79 3.89
N THR A 107 -2.46 0.27 3.96
CA THR A 107 -2.61 1.27 2.90
C THR A 107 -2.32 2.64 3.48
N PHE A 108 -1.59 3.46 2.73
CA PHE A 108 -1.35 4.85 3.04
C PHE A 108 -1.81 5.70 1.86
N ILE A 109 -2.64 6.71 2.12
CA ILE A 109 -3.11 7.67 1.12
C ILE A 109 -2.23 8.91 1.21
N SER A 110 -1.48 9.20 0.14
CA SER A 110 -0.54 10.32 0.07
C SER A 110 -1.20 11.60 -0.46
N VAL A 111 -2.12 11.43 -1.40
CA VAL A 111 -2.91 12.52 -1.97
C VAL A 111 -4.37 12.19 -1.74
N ASP A 112 -5.09 13.12 -1.11
CA ASP A 112 -6.53 13.07 -0.96
C ASP A 112 -7.04 14.52 -1.09
N THR A 113 -7.67 14.84 -2.21
CA THR A 113 -8.14 16.20 -2.47
C THR A 113 -9.49 16.16 -3.14
N THR A 114 -10.40 17.00 -2.64
CA THR A 114 -11.74 17.16 -3.21
C THR A 114 -11.96 18.61 -3.61
N TRP A 115 -12.41 18.83 -4.84
CA TRP A 115 -12.77 20.17 -5.33
C TRP A 115 -14.25 20.26 -5.75
N ASN A 116 -14.74 21.51 -5.83
CA ASN A 116 -16.08 21.83 -6.31
C ASN A 116 -16.09 21.89 -7.83
N GLY A 117 -16.89 21.04 -8.47
CA GLY A 117 -16.99 20.87 -9.92
C GLY A 117 -16.51 19.49 -10.36
N CYS A 118 -16.68 19.20 -11.66
CA CYS A 118 -16.09 18.03 -12.32
C CYS A 118 -15.52 18.50 -13.65
N TRP A 119 -14.21 18.40 -13.81
CA TRP A 119 -13.50 18.74 -15.04
C TRP A 119 -12.51 17.63 -15.38
N PRO A 120 -12.06 17.53 -16.64
CA PRO A 120 -11.03 16.58 -17.02
C PRO A 120 -9.79 16.75 -16.14
N ALA A 121 -9.43 15.69 -15.43
CA ALA A 121 -8.30 15.64 -14.53
C ALA A 121 -7.69 14.24 -14.53
N SER A 122 -6.41 14.19 -14.21
CA SER A 122 -5.66 12.95 -14.03
C SER A 122 -4.75 13.06 -12.82
N ILE A 123 -4.41 11.90 -12.25
CA ILE A 123 -3.33 11.74 -11.28
C ILE A 123 -2.46 10.59 -11.73
N SER A 124 -1.16 10.75 -11.60
CA SER A 124 -0.21 9.68 -11.86
C SER A 124 0.98 9.81 -10.95
N GLY A 125 1.64 8.69 -10.72
CA GLY A 125 2.71 8.65 -9.76
C GLY A 125 3.43 7.33 -9.76
N TYR A 126 4.40 7.25 -8.87
CA TYR A 126 5.09 6.02 -8.57
C TYR A 126 5.40 5.92 -7.07
N THR A 127 5.64 4.70 -6.60
CA THR A 127 6.11 4.42 -5.25
C THR A 127 7.43 3.66 -5.28
N ILE A 128 8.28 3.89 -4.27
CA ILE A 128 9.57 3.22 -4.10
C ILE A 128 9.76 2.93 -2.62
N GLY A 129 10.09 1.68 -2.29
CA GLY A 129 10.59 1.24 -0.99
C GLY A 129 12.09 0.94 -1.02
N ALA A 130 12.64 0.57 0.14
CA ALA A 130 14.04 0.16 0.27
C ALA A 130 14.28 -1.31 -0.12
N GLN A 131 13.23 -2.12 -0.16
CA GLN A 131 13.27 -3.55 -0.47
C GLN A 131 13.10 -3.82 -1.97
N VAL A 132 13.54 -4.99 -2.42
CA VAL A 132 13.26 -5.48 -3.79
C VAL A 132 11.77 -5.77 -3.91
N GLU A 133 11.15 -5.19 -4.93
CA GLU A 133 9.72 -5.18 -5.18
C GLU A 133 9.42 -5.28 -6.68
N ASN A 134 8.16 -5.53 -7.04
CA ASN A 134 7.75 -5.57 -8.44
C ASN A 134 7.52 -4.15 -8.98
N VAL A 135 8.49 -3.65 -9.75
CA VAL A 135 8.45 -2.29 -10.34
C VAL A 135 7.21 -2.02 -11.21
N PHE A 136 6.54 -3.04 -11.74
CA PHE A 136 5.33 -2.85 -12.55
C PHE A 136 4.11 -2.47 -11.70
N ASN A 137 4.06 -2.87 -10.43
CA ASN A 137 2.97 -2.51 -9.51
C ASN A 137 3.15 -1.10 -8.92
N ASN A 138 4.34 -0.53 -9.09
CA ASN A 138 4.74 0.69 -8.42
C ASN A 138 4.33 1.97 -9.15
N TYR A 139 3.85 1.87 -10.39
CA TYR A 139 3.39 3.00 -11.19
C TYR A 139 1.88 2.93 -11.39
N GLY A 140 1.23 4.09 -11.47
CA GLY A 140 -0.18 4.17 -11.80
C GLY A 140 -0.57 5.50 -12.42
N TYR A 141 -1.61 5.44 -13.25
CA TYR A 141 -2.25 6.58 -13.89
C TYR A 141 -3.77 6.39 -13.82
N TRP A 142 -4.47 7.43 -13.39
CA TRP A 142 -5.93 7.46 -13.31
C TRP A 142 -6.43 8.78 -13.88
N SER A 143 -7.52 8.73 -14.64
CA SER A 143 -8.17 9.89 -15.22
C SER A 143 -9.68 9.75 -15.22
N ASN A 144 -10.38 10.86 -15.06
CA ASN A 144 -11.85 10.91 -15.16
C ASN A 144 -12.34 11.25 -16.59
N SER A 145 -11.43 11.48 -17.54
CA SER A 145 -11.78 11.69 -18.94
C SER A 145 -12.17 10.36 -19.59
N ARG A 146 -13.39 10.29 -20.11
CA ARG A 146 -13.74 9.25 -21.09
C ARG A 146 -13.08 9.63 -22.41
N GLN A 147 -12.37 8.69 -23.04
CA GLN A 147 -12.06 8.82 -24.47
C GLN A 147 -13.40 8.86 -25.21
N MET A 148 -13.80 10.04 -25.67
CA MET A 148 -14.82 10.14 -26.71
C MET A 148 -14.18 9.54 -27.96
N PRO A 149 -14.82 8.60 -28.68
CA PRO A 149 -14.37 8.29 -30.03
C PRO A 149 -14.33 9.62 -30.78
N GLY A 150 -13.14 10.03 -31.23
CA GLY A 150 -13.03 11.15 -32.14
C GLY A 150 -14.03 10.89 -33.27
N THR A 151 -14.77 11.91 -33.69
CA THR A 151 -15.71 11.80 -34.79
C THR A 151 -14.97 11.23 -36.00
N GLN A 152 -14.98 9.91 -36.15
CA GLN A 152 -15.04 9.25 -37.44
C GLN A 152 -16.42 9.64 -37.96
N GLN A 153 -16.56 10.90 -38.38
CA GLN A 153 -17.44 11.18 -39.50
C GLN A 153 -16.89 10.30 -40.60
N LEU A 154 -17.51 9.12 -40.74
CA LEU A 154 -17.56 8.40 -41.98
C LEU A 154 -17.86 9.47 -43.01
N ILE A 155 -16.86 9.80 -43.82
CA ILE A 155 -17.01 10.64 -44.99
C ILE A 155 -18.21 10.04 -45.72
N PRO A 156 -19.33 10.76 -45.88
CA PRO A 156 -20.45 10.23 -46.64
C PRO A 156 -19.89 9.88 -48.00
N SER A 157 -19.96 8.61 -48.39
CA SER A 157 -19.68 8.21 -49.75
C SER A 157 -20.63 9.01 -50.65
N MET A 158 -20.09 9.99 -51.37
CA MET A 158 -20.85 10.74 -52.36
C MET A 158 -21.33 9.77 -53.46
N PRO A 159 -22.54 10.00 -54.00
CA PRO A 159 -23.17 9.14 -55.01
C PRO A 159 -22.39 9.09 -56.33
#